data_AF-A0A7S8FFX4-F1
#
_entry.id   AF-A0A7S8FFX4-F1
#
_cell.length_a   1.000
_cell.length_b   1.000
_cell.length_c   1.000
_cell.angle_alpha   90.00
_cell.angle_beta   90.00
_cell.angle_gamma   90.00
#
_symmetry.space_group_name_H-M   'P 1'
#
loop_
_entity.id
_entity.type
_entity.pdbx_description
1 polymer ?
#
loop_
_entity_poly.entity_id
_entity_poly.type
_entity_poly.pdbx_seq_one_letter_code
_entity_poly.pdbx_strand_id
1 'polypeptide(L)'
;MKAATAFRFLLLVIPVAWVVIRLLPAEHTQYGNLRAIASQERQSHEETTGHNKEASDTFASHESSFRAHYQTHFATSGYDFNHYRLAYKYGFDLALDPDNRKMEWNTLELQARQNWNEKLMGLWSQYHQAVRYGWEQNLKLNDG
;
A
#
# COMPACT_ATOMS: atom_id res chain seq x y z
N MET A 1 32.25 17.45 -42.64
CA MET A 1 32.16 15.98 -42.55
C MET A 1 31.56 15.62 -41.20
N LYS A 2 30.61 14.66 -41.19
CA LYS A 2 29.68 14.22 -40.10
C LYS A 2 28.53 15.23 -39.84
N ALA A 3 27.38 15.10 -40.55
CA ALA A 3 26.19 14.28 -40.26
C ALA A 3 25.50 14.69 -38.94
N ALA A 4 24.20 14.99 -38.81
CA ALA A 4 23.06 15.11 -39.72
C ALA A 4 21.96 15.92 -38.98
N THR A 5 21.16 16.68 -39.74
CA THR A 5 19.70 16.92 -39.62
C THR A 5 19.12 17.10 -38.19
N ALA A 6 18.87 18.32 -37.70
CA ALA A 6 17.61 19.08 -37.86
C ALA A 6 16.36 18.25 -37.47
N PHE A 7 15.40 18.72 -36.67
CA PHE A 7 14.69 19.98 -36.85
C PHE A 7 13.57 20.13 -35.82
N ARG A 8 13.30 21.39 -35.41
CA ARG A 8 11.96 22.02 -35.29
C ARG A 8 10.96 21.48 -34.26
N PHE A 9 10.19 22.29 -33.55
CA PHE A 9 9.78 23.70 -33.59
C PHE A 9 9.48 24.08 -32.11
N LEU A 10 9.99 25.17 -31.55
CA LEU A 10 9.56 26.56 -31.74
C LEU A 10 8.16 26.86 -31.14
N LEU A 11 8.20 27.65 -30.05
CA LEU A 11 7.21 28.65 -29.61
C LEU A 11 5.86 28.10 -29.11
N LEU A 12 5.17 28.67 -28.13
CA LEU A 12 5.21 29.98 -27.50
C LEU A 12 4.33 29.86 -26.24
N VAL A 13 4.58 30.67 -25.22
CA VAL A 13 3.59 31.38 -24.36
C VAL A 13 4.26 31.60 -22.98
N ILE A 14 5.17 32.56 -22.86
CA ILE A 14 4.96 33.88 -22.22
C ILE A 14 5.66 33.92 -20.83
N PRO A 15 6.31 35.06 -20.50
CA PRO A 15 7.46 35.16 -19.62
C PRO A 15 7.09 35.81 -18.26
N VAL A 16 8.11 36.15 -17.46
CA VAL A 16 8.04 37.11 -16.34
C VAL A 16 7.51 36.53 -15.01
N ALA A 17 8.33 35.71 -14.34
CA ALA A 17 8.22 35.54 -12.89
C ALA A 17 9.54 35.11 -12.22
N TRP A 18 10.51 34.60 -12.98
CA TRP A 18 11.67 33.91 -12.41
C TRP A 18 12.90 34.77 -12.10
N VAL A 19 12.89 36.07 -12.39
CA VAL A 19 14.11 36.91 -12.37
C VAL A 19 14.23 37.86 -11.17
N VAL A 20 13.23 37.95 -10.28
CA VAL A 20 13.26 38.89 -9.13
C VAL A 20 13.09 38.19 -7.77
N ILE A 21 13.69 37.00 -7.60
CA ILE A 21 14.03 36.47 -6.26
C ILE A 21 15.52 36.14 -6.29
N ARG A 22 16.34 37.18 -6.34
CA ARG A 22 17.82 37.09 -6.37
C ARG A 22 18.52 37.94 -5.32
N LEU A 23 17.88 38.36 -4.23
CA LEU A 23 18.58 39.07 -3.17
C LEU A 23 17.93 38.85 -1.81
N LEU A 24 18.49 37.95 -0.99
CA LEU A 24 18.85 38.21 0.41
C LEU A 24 19.78 37.08 0.93
N PRO A 25 20.88 37.39 1.66
CA PRO A 25 21.72 36.41 2.32
C PRO A 25 21.17 36.15 3.74
N ALA A 26 20.97 34.87 4.08
CA ALA A 26 20.81 34.43 5.46
C ALA A 26 21.59 33.13 5.60
N GLU A 27 22.85 33.33 5.96
CA GLU A 27 23.72 32.35 6.58
C GLU A 27 23.00 31.52 7.65
N HIS A 28 22.83 30.23 7.36
CA HIS A 28 22.87 29.19 8.38
C HIS A 28 23.88 28.13 7.94
N THR A 29 25.07 28.31 8.49
CA THR A 29 26.04 27.26 8.75
C THR A 29 25.37 26.05 9.40
N GLN A 30 25.39 24.91 8.71
CA GLN A 30 25.49 23.62 9.39
C GLN A 30 26.17 22.58 8.50
N TYR A 31 27.47 22.77 8.25
CA TYR A 31 28.36 21.65 7.96
C TYR A 31 28.70 20.98 9.29
N GLY A 32 27.84 20.08 9.73
CA GLY A 32 28.02 19.34 10.95
C GLY A 32 27.25 18.03 10.87
N ASN A 33 28.00 16.94 10.75
CA ASN A 33 27.59 15.55 10.98
C ASN A 33 27.21 14.71 9.75
N LEU A 34 28.14 14.54 8.82
CA LEU A 34 28.15 13.37 7.89
C LEU A 34 28.50 12.03 8.61
N ARG A 35 28.32 11.95 9.93
CA ARG A 35 28.58 10.74 10.74
C ARG A 35 27.29 10.08 11.28
N ALA A 36 26.13 10.73 11.13
CA ALA A 36 24.85 10.20 11.61
C ALA A 36 24.07 9.40 10.54
N ILE A 37 24.42 9.54 9.27
CA ILE A 37 23.66 8.95 8.16
C ILE A 37 23.92 7.44 8.04
N ALA A 38 25.16 6.99 8.30
CA ALA A 38 25.52 5.57 8.25
C ALA A 38 24.93 4.73 9.39
N SER A 39 24.55 5.36 10.51
CA SER A 39 23.83 4.72 11.62
C SER A 39 22.33 4.62 11.38
N GLN A 40 21.78 5.46 10.51
CA GLN A 40 20.33 5.52 10.27
C GLN A 40 19.87 4.52 9.19
N GLU A 41 20.73 4.17 8.24
CA GLU A 41 20.43 3.16 7.22
C GLU A 41 20.32 1.73 7.77
N ARG A 42 20.93 1.43 8.93
CA ARG A 42 20.77 0.13 9.59
C ARG A 42 19.46 0.01 10.37
N GLN A 43 18.96 1.11 10.93
CA GLN A 43 17.73 1.09 11.73
C GLN A 43 16.47 1.19 10.86
N SER A 44 16.51 1.89 9.71
CA SER A 44 15.34 2.05 8.83
C SER A 44 14.99 0.80 8.01
N HIS A 45 15.90 -0.16 7.87
CA HIS A 45 15.70 -1.38 7.08
C HIS A 45 15.20 -2.57 7.92
N GLU A 46 15.37 -2.54 9.25
CA GLU A 46 14.94 -3.63 10.14
C GLU A 46 13.48 -3.49 10.60
N GLU A 47 12.97 -2.26 10.73
CA GLU A 47 11.62 -1.98 11.26
C GLU A 47 10.49 -2.35 10.27
N THR A 48 10.68 -2.09 8.97
CA THR A 48 9.70 -2.44 7.93
C THR A 48 9.63 -3.95 7.65
N THR A 49 10.74 -4.67 7.82
CA THR A 49 10.80 -6.12 7.60
C THR A 49 10.17 -6.89 8.76
N GLY A 50 10.37 -6.43 10.00
CA GLY A 50 9.79 -7.03 11.19
C GLY A 50 8.26 -6.96 11.21
N HIS A 51 7.70 -5.78 10.93
CA HIS A 51 6.25 -5.58 10.95
C HIS A 51 5.51 -6.40 9.88
N ASN A 52 6.07 -6.48 8.66
CA ASN A 52 5.51 -7.32 7.59
C ASN A 52 5.59 -8.81 7.94
N LYS A 53 6.71 -9.24 8.55
CA LYS A 53 6.86 -10.62 9.02
C LYS A 53 5.81 -10.96 10.09
N GLU A 54 5.63 -10.09 11.09
CA GLU A 54 4.64 -10.29 12.15
C GLU A 54 3.22 -10.36 11.59
N ALA A 55 2.85 -9.46 10.67
CA ALA A 55 1.56 -9.48 10.01
C ALA A 55 1.34 -10.76 9.17
N SER A 56 2.38 -11.24 8.48
CA SER A 56 2.32 -12.49 7.73
C SER A 56 2.19 -13.72 8.64
N ASP A 57 2.93 -13.76 9.75
CA ASP A 57 2.87 -14.86 10.72
C ASP A 57 1.48 -14.88 11.40
N THR A 58 0.95 -13.71 11.76
CA THR A 58 -0.40 -13.56 12.33
C THR A 58 -1.49 -13.93 11.33
N PHE A 59 -1.34 -13.56 10.05
CA PHE A 59 -2.26 -14.00 9.00
C PHE A 59 -2.25 -15.54 8.87
N ALA A 60 -1.06 -16.15 8.88
CA ALA A 60 -0.91 -17.60 8.75
C ALA A 60 -1.56 -18.35 9.92
N SER A 61 -1.49 -17.82 11.15
CA SER A 61 -2.15 -18.45 12.30
C SER A 61 -3.69 -18.47 12.18
N HIS A 62 -4.27 -17.56 11.39
CA HIS A 62 -5.71 -17.48 11.14
C HIS A 62 -6.15 -18.22 9.86
N GLU A 63 -5.23 -18.87 9.14
CA GLU A 63 -5.54 -19.52 7.87
C GLU A 63 -6.61 -20.61 8.00
N SER A 64 -6.68 -21.29 9.13
CA SER A 64 -7.73 -22.27 9.44
C SER A 64 -9.14 -21.66 9.41
N SER A 65 -9.30 -20.45 9.97
CA SER A 65 -10.59 -19.73 9.96
C SER A 65 -10.97 -19.31 8.53
N PHE A 66 -10.01 -18.84 7.74
CA PHE A 66 -10.24 -18.50 6.33
C PHE A 66 -10.63 -19.73 5.51
N ARG A 67 -10.01 -20.87 5.77
CA ARG A 67 -10.32 -22.13 5.08
C ARG A 67 -11.73 -22.63 5.43
N ALA A 68 -12.13 -22.54 6.70
CA ALA A 68 -13.49 -22.88 7.13
C ALA A 68 -14.55 -21.96 6.50
N HIS A 69 -14.29 -20.65 6.46
CA HIS A 69 -15.17 -19.69 5.80
C HIS A 69 -15.28 -19.97 4.30
N TYR A 70 -14.15 -20.21 3.63
CA TYR A 70 -14.14 -20.61 2.21
C TYR A 70 -14.95 -21.88 1.96
N GLN A 71 -14.76 -22.92 2.78
CA GLN A 71 -15.46 -24.19 2.60
C GLN A 71 -16.99 -24.02 2.70
N THR A 72 -17.43 -23.12 3.57
CA THR A 72 -18.86 -22.85 3.80
C THR A 72 -19.49 -21.98 2.71
N HIS A 73 -18.77 -20.97 2.21
CA HIS A 73 -19.35 -19.93 1.35
C HIS A 73 -18.95 -20.02 -0.13
N PHE A 74 -17.77 -20.56 -0.43
CA PHE A 74 -17.16 -20.45 -1.75
C PHE A 74 -16.70 -21.79 -2.35
N ALA A 75 -16.88 -22.92 -1.65
CA ALA A 75 -16.50 -24.24 -2.15
C ALA A 75 -17.16 -24.61 -3.49
N THR A 76 -18.35 -24.08 -3.77
CA THR A 76 -19.09 -24.31 -5.02
C THR A 76 -18.85 -23.22 -6.08
N SER A 77 -17.97 -22.24 -5.82
CA SER A 77 -17.69 -21.13 -6.75
C SER A 77 -16.92 -21.56 -8.01
N GLY A 78 -16.32 -22.75 -8.00
CA GLY A 78 -15.43 -23.23 -9.06
C GLY A 78 -13.98 -22.76 -8.93
N TYR A 79 -13.66 -21.90 -7.96
CA TYR A 79 -12.30 -21.45 -7.67
C TYR A 79 -11.79 -22.09 -6.38
N ASP A 80 -10.49 -22.41 -6.35
CA ASP A 80 -9.86 -22.98 -5.17
C ASP A 80 -9.66 -21.96 -4.04
N PHE A 81 -9.26 -22.46 -2.87
CA PHE A 81 -8.95 -21.62 -1.72
C PHE A 81 -7.84 -20.59 -1.99
N ASN A 82 -6.84 -20.90 -2.82
CA ASN A 82 -5.71 -20.00 -3.07
C ASN A 82 -6.15 -18.72 -3.79
N HIS A 83 -7.17 -18.80 -4.65
CA HIS A 83 -7.77 -17.63 -5.28
C HIS A 83 -8.40 -16.70 -4.24
N TYR A 84 -9.11 -17.26 -3.26
CA TYR A 84 -9.71 -16.49 -2.16
C TYR A 84 -8.71 -16.08 -1.06
N ARG A 85 -7.59 -16.80 -0.92
CA ARG A 85 -6.54 -16.50 0.06
C ARG A 85 -6.00 -15.09 -0.10
N LEU A 86 -5.83 -14.63 -1.34
CA LEU A 86 -5.38 -13.27 -1.62
C LEU A 86 -6.40 -12.20 -1.19
N ALA A 87 -7.70 -12.49 -1.33
CA ALA A 87 -8.76 -11.62 -0.87
C ALA A 87 -8.79 -11.52 0.67
N TYR A 88 -8.67 -12.65 1.37
CA TYR A 88 -8.56 -12.66 2.84
C TYR A 88 -7.33 -11.87 3.31
N LYS A 89 -6.17 -12.08 2.67
CA LYS A 89 -4.92 -11.37 2.99
C LYS A 89 -5.10 -9.86 2.84
N TYR A 90 -5.68 -9.42 1.72
CA TYR A 90 -5.93 -8.02 1.47
C TYR A 90 -6.83 -7.39 2.55
N GLY A 91 -7.94 -8.07 2.91
CA GLY A 91 -8.81 -7.63 3.99
C GLY A 91 -8.11 -7.54 5.35
N PHE A 92 -7.34 -8.58 5.67
CA PHE A 92 -6.55 -8.64 6.90
C PHE A 92 -5.53 -7.51 6.99
N ASP A 93 -4.89 -7.17 5.87
CA ASP A 93 -3.91 -6.10 5.77
C ASP A 93 -4.54 -4.71 5.89
N LEU A 94 -5.78 -4.52 5.42
CA LEU A 94 -6.51 -3.25 5.60
C LEU A 94 -6.64 -2.89 7.09
N ALA A 95 -6.81 -3.89 7.95
CA ALA A 95 -6.94 -3.69 9.39
C ALA A 95 -5.61 -3.46 10.12
N LEU A 96 -4.44 -3.56 9.45
CA LEU A 96 -3.17 -3.19 10.08
C LEU A 96 -3.12 -1.69 10.39
N ASP A 97 -3.76 -0.88 9.55
CA ASP A 97 -3.93 0.55 9.80
C ASP A 97 -4.95 0.79 10.93
N PRO A 98 -4.55 1.44 12.04
CA PRO A 98 -5.45 1.75 13.15
C PRO A 98 -6.64 2.61 12.78
N ASP A 99 -6.54 3.45 11.75
CA ASP A 99 -7.64 4.30 11.34
C ASP A 99 -8.71 3.48 10.60
N ASN A 100 -8.29 2.53 9.75
CA ASN A 100 -9.19 1.59 9.10
C ASN A 100 -9.91 0.68 10.10
N ARG A 101 -9.31 0.40 11.27
CA ARG A 101 -9.97 -0.39 12.33
C ARG A 101 -11.11 0.35 13.02
N LYS A 102 -11.04 1.68 13.07
CA LYS A 102 -12.07 2.54 13.69
C LYS A 102 -13.18 2.91 12.71
N MET A 103 -13.00 2.61 11.42
CA MET A 103 -13.98 2.91 10.39
C MET A 103 -15.04 1.82 10.30
N GLU A 104 -16.26 2.24 9.95
CA GLU A 104 -17.33 1.31 9.56
C GLU A 104 -17.00 0.65 8.24
N TRP A 105 -17.32 -0.65 8.12
CA TRP A 105 -17.04 -1.44 6.92
C TRP A 105 -17.57 -0.77 5.65
N ASN A 106 -18.79 -0.21 5.67
CA ASN A 106 -19.41 0.40 4.49
C ASN A 106 -18.58 1.56 3.90
N THR A 107 -17.88 2.32 4.75
CA THR A 107 -17.01 3.41 4.33
C THR A 107 -15.68 2.86 3.82
N LEU A 108 -15.09 1.93 4.57
CA LEU A 108 -13.82 1.30 4.20
C LEU A 108 -13.94 0.49 2.90
N GLU A 109 -15.09 -0.15 2.64
CA GLU A 109 -15.35 -0.98 1.47
C GLU A 109 -15.17 -0.18 0.16
N LEU A 110 -15.59 1.09 0.15
CA LEU A 110 -15.42 1.98 -1.01
C LEU A 110 -13.93 2.19 -1.31
N GLN A 111 -13.13 2.46 -0.29
CA GLN A 111 -11.68 2.65 -0.43
C GLN A 111 -10.98 1.33 -0.81
N ALA A 112 -11.36 0.24 -0.15
CA ALA A 112 -10.86 -1.10 -0.42
C ALA A 112 -11.10 -1.50 -1.88
N ARG A 113 -12.30 -1.22 -2.41
CA ARG A 113 -12.66 -1.46 -3.80
C ARG A 113 -11.85 -0.60 -4.76
N GLN A 114 -11.63 0.67 -4.46
CA GLN A 114 -10.84 1.57 -5.31
C GLN A 114 -9.39 1.08 -5.46
N ASN A 115 -8.83 0.52 -4.40
CA ASN A 115 -7.46 0.02 -4.38
C ASN A 115 -7.33 -1.44 -4.86
N TRP A 116 -8.46 -2.11 -5.12
CA TRP A 116 -8.48 -3.49 -5.58
C TRP A 116 -8.06 -3.61 -7.04
N ASN A 117 -7.11 -4.52 -7.33
CA ASN A 117 -6.66 -4.77 -8.69
C ASN A 117 -7.39 -5.95 -9.32
N GLU A 118 -8.46 -5.66 -10.06
CA GLU A 118 -9.28 -6.72 -10.68
C GLU A 118 -8.52 -7.59 -11.69
N LYS A 119 -7.46 -7.06 -12.31
CA LYS A 119 -6.65 -7.82 -13.27
C LYS A 119 -5.80 -8.89 -12.60
N LEU A 120 -5.34 -8.62 -11.37
CA LEU A 120 -4.46 -9.54 -10.62
C LEU A 120 -5.24 -10.42 -9.66
N MET A 121 -6.35 -9.92 -9.11
CA MET A 121 -7.05 -10.53 -7.99
C MET A 121 -8.45 -11.02 -8.36
N GLY A 122 -8.93 -10.71 -9.57
CA GLY A 122 -10.27 -11.06 -10.04
C GLY A 122 -11.33 -10.01 -9.71
N LEU A 123 -12.57 -10.23 -10.11
CA LEU A 123 -13.66 -9.25 -9.99
C LEU A 123 -13.97 -8.94 -8.52
N TRP A 124 -14.07 -7.65 -8.16
CA TRP A 124 -14.38 -7.24 -6.78
C TRP A 124 -15.64 -7.91 -6.25
N SER A 125 -16.72 -7.94 -7.05
CA SER A 125 -18.02 -8.53 -6.67
C SER A 125 -17.94 -10.00 -6.27
N GLN A 126 -16.92 -10.73 -6.75
CA GLN A 126 -16.71 -12.13 -6.40
C GLN A 126 -15.98 -12.30 -5.06
N TYR A 127 -15.07 -11.38 -4.73
CA TYR A 127 -14.13 -11.53 -3.62
C TYR A 127 -14.42 -10.63 -2.42
N HIS A 128 -15.29 -9.61 -2.55
CA HIS A 128 -15.51 -8.59 -1.52
C HIS A 128 -15.93 -9.16 -0.15
N GLN A 129 -16.70 -10.25 -0.12
CA GLN A 129 -17.08 -10.93 1.12
C GLN A 129 -15.88 -11.57 1.83
N ALA A 130 -14.93 -12.14 1.08
CA ALA A 130 -13.69 -12.68 1.63
C ALA A 130 -12.78 -11.56 2.14
N VAL A 131 -12.72 -10.42 1.43
CA VAL A 131 -12.01 -9.21 1.91
C VAL A 131 -12.60 -8.75 3.23
N ARG A 132 -13.93 -8.60 3.33
CA ARG A 132 -14.60 -8.23 4.57
C ARG A 132 -14.25 -9.17 5.72
N TYR A 133 -14.35 -10.48 5.49
CA TYR A 133 -14.06 -11.47 6.51
C TYR A 133 -12.60 -11.38 6.98
N GLY A 134 -11.64 -11.15 6.07
CA GLY A 134 -10.23 -10.92 6.40
C GLY A 134 -10.04 -9.75 7.37
N TRP A 135 -10.69 -8.63 7.08
CA TRP A 135 -10.68 -7.44 7.93
C TRP A 135 -11.27 -7.73 9.32
N GLU A 136 -12.44 -8.39 9.37
CA GLU A 136 -13.10 -8.77 10.63
C GLU A 136 -12.25 -9.73 11.49
N GLN A 137 -11.49 -10.64 10.89
CA GLN A 137 -10.60 -11.53 11.66
C GLN A 137 -9.45 -10.77 12.31
N ASN A 138 -8.87 -9.78 11.61
CA ASN A 138 -7.85 -8.95 12.21
C ASN A 138 -8.41 -8.07 13.33
N LEU A 139 -9.61 -7.51 13.19
CA LEU A 139 -10.27 -6.77 14.27
C LEU A 139 -10.41 -7.60 15.55
N LYS A 140 -10.93 -8.84 15.43
CA LYS A 140 -11.08 -9.75 16.56
C LYS A 140 -9.76 -10.04 17.30
N LEU A 141 -8.64 -10.01 16.58
CA LEU A 141 -7.32 -10.15 17.19
C LEU A 141 -6.91 -8.92 18.00
N ASN A 142 -7.33 -7.72 17.60
CA ASN A 142 -7.00 -6.48 18.28
C ASN A 142 -8.00 -6.08 19.38
N ASP A 143 -9.20 -6.68 19.38
CA ASP A 143 -10.27 -6.42 20.36
C ASP A 143 -10.21 -7.36 21.60
N GLY A 144 -9.23 -8.28 21.64
CA GLY A 144 -9.07 -9.31 22.68
C GLY A 144 -8.10 -8.99 23.81
#